data_AF-A0A7S1BQG3-F1
#
_entry.id   AF-A0A7S1BQG3-F1
#
_cell.length_a   1.000
_cell.length_b   1.000
_cell.length_c   1.000
_cell.angle_alpha   90.00
_cell.angle_beta   90.00
_cell.angle_gamma   90.00
#
_symmetry.space_group_name_H-M   'P 1'
#
loop_
_entity.id
_entity.type
_entity.pdbx_description
1 polymer ?
#
loop_
_entity_poly.entity_id
_entity_poly.type
_entity_poly.pdbx_seq_one_letter_code
_entity_poly.pdbx_strand_id
1 'polypeptide(L)'
;MLLNRLLAVSIIVLVVCVMMNVLNISSNMLQQLETFQTQAVSYIGQPHHLVGSNEDHDDIMDFVSHSRITLNTKLKLPTPVLVLGLPKSGTTSIYKFFNCSGIPTSHYCCSPGALDHPPCHPDTASPRDREHHICGNCIKRNIKRGQPPLKGCGDTFAVFAQLDCENGNVMYLPQVTELEAFHRHYPHATIILNTRSPEAWEHSIVNWFRLPLMMCLTNLPDHGYPKGILALQEFYVNHTKRIRDFVTKYPSHTLVEVNIEDQDAGRKLADSFGLDDRCWTRYNSVGDRKRKAIKNLERVMKMNNCTI
;
A
#
# COMPACT_ATOMS: atom_id res chain seq x y z
N MET A 1 -21.45 -41.06 3.48
CA MET A 1 -20.55 -39.92 3.17
C MET A 1 -19.06 -40.26 3.33
N LEU A 2 -18.64 -41.03 4.35
CA LEU A 2 -17.22 -41.40 4.55
C LEU A 2 -16.65 -42.24 3.39
N LEU A 3 -17.44 -43.18 2.86
CA LEU A 3 -17.02 -44.08 1.78
C LEU A 3 -16.70 -43.34 0.47
N ASN A 4 -17.49 -42.31 0.12
CA ASN A 4 -17.26 -41.49 -1.07
C ASN A 4 -16.00 -40.62 -0.96
N ARG A 5 -15.64 -40.20 0.26
CA ARG A 5 -14.40 -39.44 0.51
C ARG A 5 -13.18 -40.35 0.43
N LEU A 6 -13.26 -41.58 0.92
CA LEU A 6 -12.19 -42.57 0.80
C LEU A 6 -11.97 -43.01 -0.66
N LEU A 7 -13.05 -43.14 -1.44
CA LEU A 7 -12.94 -43.44 -2.88
C LEU A 7 -12.27 -42.30 -3.65
N ALA A 8 -12.64 -41.04 -3.36
CA ALA A 8 -12.05 -39.87 -4.02
C ALA A 8 -10.55 -39.74 -3.73
N VAL A 9 -10.13 -39.98 -2.48
CA VAL A 9 -8.70 -39.98 -2.11
C VAL A 9 -7.95 -41.11 -2.81
N SER A 10 -8.55 -42.30 -2.92
CA SER A 10 -7.92 -43.46 -3.57
C SER A 10 -7.71 -43.23 -5.08
N ILE A 11 -8.68 -42.58 -5.76
CA ILE A 11 -8.57 -42.26 -7.18
C ILE A 11 -7.48 -41.21 -7.43
N ILE A 12 -7.39 -40.17 -6.59
CA ILE A 12 -6.35 -39.13 -6.71
C ILE A 12 -4.95 -39.74 -6.54
N VAL A 13 -4.77 -40.63 -5.55
CA VAL A 13 -3.48 -41.32 -5.34
C VAL A 13 -3.12 -42.18 -6.55
N LEU A 14 -4.09 -42.89 -7.13
CA LEU A 14 -3.84 -43.72 -8.31
C LEU A 14 -3.41 -42.88 -9.52
N VAL A 15 -4.06 -41.74 -9.74
CA VAL A 15 -3.73 -40.80 -10.84
C VAL A 15 -2.35 -40.21 -10.65
N VAL A 16 -1.99 -39.80 -9.43
CA VAL A 16 -0.66 -39.27 -9.11
C VAL A 16 0.41 -40.35 -9.33
N CYS A 17 0.19 -41.58 -8.86
CA CYS A 17 1.14 -42.68 -9.07
C CYS A 17 1.36 -43.00 -10.55
N VAL A 18 0.29 -42.99 -11.37
CA VAL A 18 0.41 -43.21 -12.82
C VAL A 18 1.17 -42.06 -13.48
N MET A 19 0.91 -40.81 -13.10
CA MET A 19 1.66 -39.65 -13.62
C MET A 19 3.12 -39.66 -13.20
N MET A 20 3.45 -40.12 -11.99
CA MET A 20 4.85 -40.17 -11.52
C MET A 20 5.64 -41.30 -12.20
N ASN A 21 5.00 -42.42 -12.56
CA ASN A 21 5.62 -43.48 -13.36
C ASN A 21 5.98 -43.02 -14.79
N VAL A 22 5.19 -42.12 -15.36
CA VAL A 22 5.43 -41.54 -16.69
C VAL A 22 6.59 -40.51 -16.65
N LEU A 23 6.86 -39.91 -15.49
CA LEU A 23 7.82 -38.81 -15.33
C LEU A 23 9.19 -39.23 -14.76
N ASN A 24 9.42 -40.53 -14.56
CA ASN A 24 10.70 -41.10 -14.07
C ASN A 24 11.29 -40.36 -12.86
N ILE A 25 10.44 -40.10 -11.86
CA ILE A 25 10.80 -39.34 -10.66
C ILE A 25 11.51 -40.25 -9.66
N SER A 26 12.63 -39.78 -9.09
CA SER A 26 13.49 -40.54 -8.19
C SER A 26 12.77 -41.07 -6.94
N SER A 27 13.19 -42.25 -6.46
CA SER A 27 12.68 -42.95 -5.26
C SER A 27 12.61 -42.10 -3.98
N ASN A 28 13.40 -41.03 -3.87
CA ASN A 28 13.38 -40.12 -2.73
C ASN A 28 12.08 -39.31 -2.59
N MET A 29 11.35 -39.06 -3.69
CA MET A 29 10.10 -38.31 -3.64
C MET A 29 8.92 -39.17 -3.18
N LEU A 30 8.96 -40.48 -3.45
CA LEU A 30 7.97 -41.45 -2.97
C LEU A 30 7.99 -41.57 -1.45
N GLN A 31 9.18 -41.56 -0.85
CA GLN A 31 9.35 -41.67 0.61
C GLN A 31 8.81 -40.43 1.35
N GLN A 32 8.87 -39.24 0.72
CA GLN A 32 8.30 -38.01 1.28
C GLN A 32 6.76 -38.00 1.22
N LEU A 33 6.17 -38.59 0.18
CA LEU A 33 4.70 -38.68 0.03
C LEU A 33 4.08 -39.67 1.03
N GLU A 34 4.72 -40.81 1.30
CA GLU A 34 4.27 -41.76 2.33
C GLU A 34 4.33 -41.15 3.75
N THR A 35 5.35 -40.32 4.00
CA THR A 35 5.48 -39.59 5.28
C THR A 35 4.34 -38.58 5.45
N PHE A 36 3.94 -37.89 4.38
CA PHE A 36 2.81 -36.95 4.38
C PHE A 36 1.47 -37.65 4.61
N GLN A 37 1.27 -38.84 4.03
CA GLN A 37 0.03 -39.59 4.18
C GLN A 37 -0.16 -40.10 5.62
N THR A 38 0.92 -40.48 6.28
CA THR A 38 0.91 -40.95 7.68
C THR A 38 0.60 -39.81 8.66
N GLN A 39 1.10 -38.60 8.40
CA GLN A 39 0.79 -37.42 9.21
C GLN A 39 -0.65 -36.93 9.03
N ALA A 40 -1.18 -36.97 7.81
CA ALA A 40 -2.55 -36.55 7.51
C ALA A 40 -3.63 -37.44 8.16
N VAL A 41 -3.36 -38.74 8.33
CA VAL A 41 -4.28 -39.68 9.00
C VAL A 41 -4.27 -39.49 10.52
N SER A 42 -3.14 -39.10 11.11
CA SER A 42 -3.02 -38.85 12.56
C SER A 42 -3.80 -37.62 13.04
N TYR A 43 -4.05 -36.65 12.14
CA TYR A 43 -4.67 -35.37 12.48
C TYR A 43 -6.20 -35.41 12.51
N ILE A 44 -6.82 -36.48 12.00
CA ILE A 44 -8.29 -36.61 11.88
C ILE A 44 -8.93 -37.25 13.13
N GLY A 45 -8.13 -37.64 14.14
CA GLY A 45 -8.58 -38.51 15.23
C GLY A 45 -8.67 -37.93 16.65
N GLN A 46 -8.40 -36.64 16.91
CA GLN A 46 -8.35 -36.13 18.29
C GLN A 46 -9.46 -35.10 18.60
N PRO A 47 -10.32 -35.34 19.61
CA PRO A 47 -11.26 -34.35 20.11
C PRO A 47 -10.60 -33.51 21.22
N HIS A 48 -10.33 -32.23 20.95
CA HIS A 48 -9.92 -31.27 21.99
C HIS A 48 -11.12 -30.43 22.45
N HIS A 49 -11.54 -30.69 23.68
CA HIS A 49 -12.24 -29.74 24.53
C HIS A 49 -11.26 -28.64 24.96
N LEU A 50 -11.53 -27.37 24.64
CA LEU A 50 -11.00 -26.24 25.41
C LEU A 50 -12.02 -25.10 25.49
N VAL A 51 -12.27 -24.73 26.74
CA VAL A 51 -12.99 -23.55 27.23
C VAL A 51 -11.94 -22.43 27.40
N GLY A 52 -12.24 -21.19 26.98
CA GLY A 52 -11.54 -20.01 27.50
C GLY A 52 -11.26 -18.88 26.51
N SER A 53 -11.87 -17.73 26.82
CA SER A 53 -11.57 -16.32 26.48
C SER A 53 -11.53 -15.89 25.00
N ASN A 54 -12.48 -14.99 24.70
CA ASN A 54 -12.62 -14.19 23.49
C ASN A 54 -11.49 -13.16 23.32
N GLU A 55 -11.35 -12.73 22.06
CA GLU A 55 -10.42 -11.73 21.49
C GLU A 55 -9.13 -12.37 20.91
N ASP A 56 -8.89 -12.14 19.62
CA ASP A 56 -7.77 -12.60 18.77
C ASP A 56 -7.97 -13.89 17.93
N HIS A 57 -9.05 -14.00 17.14
CA HIS A 57 -9.19 -15.11 16.18
C HIS A 57 -9.79 -14.79 14.79
N ASP A 58 -9.72 -13.55 14.30
CA ASP A 58 -10.26 -13.18 12.98
C ASP A 58 -9.24 -13.15 11.81
N ASP A 59 -7.95 -13.40 12.04
CA ASP A 59 -6.91 -13.25 10.97
C ASP A 59 -6.47 -14.57 10.28
N ILE A 60 -7.09 -15.73 10.56
CA ILE A 60 -6.58 -17.05 10.09
C ILE A 60 -7.61 -17.86 9.25
N MET A 61 -8.70 -17.25 8.75
CA MET A 61 -9.65 -17.93 7.87
C MET A 61 -9.81 -17.34 6.45
N ASP A 62 -9.08 -16.29 6.10
CA ASP A 62 -9.22 -15.64 4.78
C ASP A 62 -8.29 -16.23 3.68
N PHE A 63 -7.46 -17.22 4.02
CA PHE A 63 -6.39 -17.72 3.14
C PHE A 63 -6.84 -18.80 2.15
N VAL A 64 -8.04 -19.39 2.28
CA VAL A 64 -8.45 -20.57 1.46
C VAL A 64 -9.57 -20.27 0.45
N SER A 65 -10.17 -19.07 0.46
CA SER A 65 -11.25 -18.73 -0.49
C SER A 65 -10.81 -18.02 -1.79
N HIS A 66 -9.55 -17.58 -1.91
CA HIS A 66 -9.08 -16.81 -3.09
C HIS A 66 -8.50 -17.69 -4.21
N SER A 67 -9.10 -18.87 -4.42
CA SER A 67 -8.73 -19.77 -5.51
C SER A 67 -9.21 -19.22 -6.87
N ARG A 68 -8.31 -18.50 -7.56
CA ARG A 68 -8.24 -18.36 -9.03
C ARG A 68 -9.49 -17.82 -9.74
N ILE A 69 -9.68 -16.51 -9.65
CA ILE A 69 -10.00 -15.73 -10.85
C ILE A 69 -8.94 -14.62 -10.92
N THR A 70 -7.79 -14.89 -11.53
CA THR A 70 -6.95 -13.82 -12.06
C THR A 70 -7.66 -13.26 -13.28
N LEU A 71 -8.72 -12.48 -13.03
CA LEU A 71 -9.21 -11.53 -14.01
C LEU A 71 -8.01 -10.65 -14.34
N ASN A 72 -7.68 -10.58 -15.62
CA ASN A 72 -6.67 -9.67 -16.12
C ASN A 72 -7.28 -8.26 -16.05
N THR A 73 -7.44 -7.75 -14.82
CA THR A 73 -8.20 -6.52 -14.55
C THR A 73 -7.37 -5.36 -15.06
N LYS A 74 -7.69 -4.93 -16.28
CA LYS A 74 -7.08 -3.78 -16.92
C LYS A 74 -7.83 -2.53 -16.48
N LEU A 75 -7.11 -1.53 -15.98
CA LEU A 75 -7.68 -0.22 -15.68
C LEU A 75 -8.22 0.45 -16.95
N LYS A 76 -9.35 1.16 -16.83
CA LYS A 76 -9.92 2.00 -17.90
C LYS A 76 -9.01 3.18 -18.27
N LEU A 77 -8.27 3.71 -17.30
CA LEU A 77 -7.44 4.90 -17.44
C LEU A 77 -5.96 4.55 -17.63
N PRO A 78 -5.16 5.45 -18.26
CA PRO A 78 -3.73 5.21 -18.48
C PRO A 78 -2.91 5.01 -17.20
N THR A 79 -1.86 4.19 -17.31
CA THR A 79 -0.85 3.96 -16.25
C THR A 79 0.48 4.68 -16.57
N PRO A 80 1.29 5.03 -15.56
CA PRO A 80 1.05 4.80 -14.14
C PRO A 80 -0.05 5.72 -13.59
N VAL A 81 -0.75 5.25 -12.55
CA VAL A 81 -1.65 6.07 -11.75
C VAL A 81 -0.87 6.62 -10.56
N LEU A 82 -0.82 7.94 -10.42
CA LEU A 82 -0.06 8.65 -9.40
C LEU A 82 -1.02 9.30 -8.40
N VAL A 83 -0.95 8.88 -7.13
CA VAL A 83 -1.70 9.53 -6.06
C VAL A 83 -0.90 10.74 -5.56
N LEU A 84 -1.37 11.94 -5.90
CA LEU A 84 -0.67 13.20 -5.64
C LEU A 84 -1.24 14.00 -4.46
N GLY A 85 -2.23 13.47 -3.74
CA GLY A 85 -2.61 14.02 -2.44
C GLY A 85 -1.48 13.88 -1.42
N LEU A 86 -1.54 14.70 -0.38
CA LEU A 86 -0.54 14.66 0.69
C LEU A 86 -0.75 13.42 1.59
N PRO A 87 0.31 12.95 2.29
CA PRO A 87 0.14 11.92 3.31
C PRO A 87 -0.94 12.34 4.30
N LYS A 88 -1.65 11.34 4.85
CA LYS A 88 -2.86 11.51 5.70
C LYS A 88 -4.13 11.97 4.98
N SER A 89 -4.12 12.08 3.64
CA SER A 89 -5.33 12.26 2.82
C SER A 89 -5.92 10.95 2.28
N GLY A 90 -5.67 9.80 2.94
CA GLY A 90 -6.30 8.52 2.59
C GLY A 90 -5.56 7.65 1.58
N THR A 91 -4.24 7.80 1.47
CA THR A 91 -3.36 6.96 0.62
C THR A 91 -3.55 5.46 0.90
N THR A 92 -3.72 5.06 2.16
CA THR A 92 -3.96 3.65 2.53
C THR A 92 -5.31 3.13 2.06
N SER A 93 -6.38 3.93 2.15
CA SER A 93 -7.69 3.54 1.65
C SER A 93 -7.66 3.32 0.14
N ILE A 94 -6.94 4.19 -0.58
CA ILE A 94 -6.75 4.06 -2.04
C ILE A 94 -5.90 2.84 -2.37
N TYR A 95 -4.80 2.62 -1.67
CA TYR A 95 -3.98 1.41 -1.81
C TYR A 95 -4.83 0.14 -1.66
N LYS A 96 -5.61 0.04 -0.58
CA LYS A 96 -6.45 -1.14 -0.31
C LYS A 96 -7.56 -1.30 -1.33
N PHE A 97 -8.16 -0.22 -1.81
CA PHE A 97 -9.16 -0.25 -2.87
C PHE A 97 -8.63 -0.91 -4.16
N PHE A 98 -7.48 -0.45 -4.65
CA PHE A 98 -6.88 -1.01 -5.86
C PHE A 98 -6.36 -2.43 -5.63
N ASN A 99 -5.72 -2.70 -4.49
CA ASN A 99 -5.21 -4.03 -4.15
C ASN A 99 -6.33 -5.06 -4.03
N CYS A 100 -7.45 -4.71 -3.37
CA CYS A 100 -8.66 -5.54 -3.31
C CYS A 100 -9.25 -5.81 -4.71
N SER A 101 -9.12 -4.85 -5.62
CA SER A 101 -9.58 -4.97 -7.01
C SER A 101 -8.62 -5.78 -7.90
N GLY A 102 -7.55 -6.37 -7.34
CA GLY A 102 -6.55 -7.15 -8.07
C GLY A 102 -5.59 -6.30 -8.91
N ILE A 103 -5.52 -4.99 -8.67
CA ILE A 103 -4.63 -4.07 -9.39
C ILE A 103 -3.29 -3.97 -8.66
N PRO A 104 -2.16 -4.29 -9.32
CA PRO A 104 -0.84 -4.14 -8.73
C PRO A 104 -0.61 -2.70 -8.28
N THR A 105 -0.49 -2.50 -6.98
CA THR A 105 -0.43 -1.16 -6.36
C THR A 105 0.65 -1.10 -5.30
N SER A 106 1.43 -0.01 -5.27
CA SER A 106 2.35 0.28 -4.17
C SER A 106 1.71 1.23 -3.16
N HIS A 107 2.10 1.13 -1.90
CA HIS A 107 1.84 2.15 -0.88
C HIS A 107 3.16 2.82 -0.48
N TYR A 108 3.63 2.67 0.75
CA TYR A 108 4.91 3.24 1.21
C TYR A 108 6.13 2.51 0.62
N CYS A 109 6.00 1.20 0.39
CA CYS A 109 7.04 0.34 -0.15
C CYS A 109 6.74 -0.02 -1.61
N CYS A 110 7.78 -0.05 -2.45
CA CYS A 110 7.69 -0.29 -3.90
C CYS A 110 8.45 -1.52 -4.39
N SER A 111 8.64 -2.54 -3.57
CA SER A 111 9.25 -3.79 -4.03
C SER A 111 8.24 -4.90 -4.27
N PRO A 112 8.52 -5.83 -5.20
CA PRO A 112 7.75 -7.06 -5.32
C PRO A 112 7.67 -7.80 -3.97
N GLY A 113 6.47 -8.20 -3.56
CA GLY A 113 6.23 -8.89 -2.29
C GLY A 113 6.46 -8.00 -1.05
N ALA A 114 6.56 -6.68 -1.21
CA ALA A 114 6.69 -5.78 -0.09
C ALA A 114 5.38 -5.62 0.69
N LEU A 115 5.50 -5.41 2.00
CA LEU A 115 4.43 -4.94 2.87
C LEU A 115 4.05 -3.50 2.52
N ASP A 116 2.88 -3.04 2.94
CA ASP A 116 2.41 -1.66 2.71
C ASP A 116 2.97 -0.65 3.74
N HIS A 117 3.76 -1.13 4.70
CA HIS A 117 4.43 -0.36 5.75
C HIS A 117 5.85 -0.91 6.04
N PRO A 118 6.73 -0.12 6.68
CA PRO A 118 8.01 -0.62 7.19
C PRO A 118 7.85 -1.66 8.32
N PRO A 119 8.76 -2.65 8.44
CA PRO A 119 9.79 -2.99 7.45
C PRO A 119 9.15 -3.47 6.14
N CYS A 120 9.66 -3.00 4.99
CA CYS A 120 9.02 -3.26 3.70
C CYS A 120 9.01 -4.73 3.29
N HIS A 121 9.78 -5.58 3.95
CA HIS A 121 9.81 -7.01 3.71
C HIS A 121 9.81 -7.75 5.05
N PRO A 122 9.29 -8.99 5.11
CA PRO A 122 9.44 -9.82 6.29
C PRO A 122 10.93 -10.08 6.56
N ASP A 123 11.27 -10.34 7.83
CA ASP A 123 12.65 -10.62 8.24
C ASP A 123 13.28 -11.82 7.52
N THR A 124 12.44 -12.70 6.97
CA THR A 124 12.80 -13.88 6.18
C THR A 124 13.20 -13.57 4.75
N ALA A 125 12.96 -12.35 4.25
CA ALA A 125 13.32 -11.97 2.88
C ALA A 125 14.84 -12.00 2.66
N SER A 126 15.29 -12.19 1.41
CA SER A 126 16.73 -12.22 1.14
C SER A 126 17.36 -10.84 1.44
N PRO A 127 18.65 -10.76 1.76
CA PRO A 127 19.33 -9.46 1.95
C PRO A 127 19.21 -8.51 0.75
N ARG A 128 19.07 -9.08 -0.46
CA ARG A 128 18.85 -8.33 -1.71
C ARG A 128 17.46 -7.69 -1.74
N ASP A 129 16.45 -8.42 -1.27
CA ASP A 129 15.07 -7.93 -1.18
C ASP A 129 14.91 -6.97 0.00
N ARG A 130 15.70 -7.15 1.06
CA ARG A 130 15.73 -6.27 2.25
C ARG A 130 16.41 -4.92 2.02
N GLU A 131 16.97 -4.63 0.86
CA GLU A 131 17.30 -3.23 0.53
C GLU A 131 15.97 -2.45 0.63
N HIS A 132 15.84 -1.55 1.60
CA HIS A 132 14.55 -0.94 1.93
C HIS A 132 14.03 -0.09 0.76
N HIS A 133 13.20 -0.68 -0.10
CA HIS A 133 12.62 -0.05 -1.27
C HIS A 133 11.40 0.78 -0.88
N ILE A 134 11.62 1.84 -0.11
CA ILE A 134 10.62 2.86 0.13
C ILE A 134 10.45 3.65 -1.18
N CYS A 135 9.20 3.84 -1.63
CA CYS A 135 8.87 4.50 -2.90
C CYS A 135 9.62 5.83 -3.07
N GLY A 136 9.47 6.72 -2.08
CA GLY A 136 10.10 8.04 -2.12
C GLY A 136 11.62 8.00 -2.17
N ASN A 137 12.27 7.04 -1.51
CA ASN A 137 13.73 6.90 -1.58
C ASN A 137 14.19 6.43 -2.96
N CYS A 138 13.45 5.51 -3.57
CA CYS A 138 13.71 5.07 -4.94
C CYS A 138 13.58 6.24 -5.94
N ILE A 139 12.45 6.97 -5.87
CA ILE A 139 12.18 8.16 -6.69
C ILE A 139 13.27 9.21 -6.54
N LYS A 140 13.66 9.52 -5.30
CA LYS A 140 14.71 10.49 -4.99
C LYS A 140 16.05 10.11 -5.62
N ARG A 141 16.43 8.82 -5.56
CA ARG A 141 17.66 8.32 -6.19
C ARG A 141 17.62 8.47 -7.71
N ASN A 142 16.49 8.16 -8.34
CA ASN A 142 16.32 8.27 -9.79
C ASN A 142 16.43 9.72 -10.25
N ILE A 143 15.73 10.63 -9.58
CA ILE A 143 15.75 12.06 -9.91
C ILE A 143 17.17 12.63 -9.77
N LYS A 144 17.89 12.31 -8.68
CA LYS A 144 19.30 12.70 -8.51
C LYS A 144 20.22 12.19 -9.62
N ARG A 145 19.86 11.09 -10.28
CA ARG A 145 20.61 10.49 -11.38
C ARG A 145 20.11 10.91 -12.77
N GLY A 146 19.14 11.83 -12.85
CA GLY A 146 18.52 12.24 -14.12
C GLY A 146 17.73 11.11 -14.80
N GLN A 147 17.20 10.16 -14.03
CA GLN A 147 16.45 9.01 -14.52
C GLN A 147 14.93 9.20 -14.34
N PRO A 148 14.09 8.44 -15.07
CA PRO A 148 12.64 8.44 -14.84
C PRO A 148 12.31 8.15 -13.37
N PRO A 149 11.43 8.94 -12.72
CA PRO A 149 11.15 8.83 -11.30
C PRO A 149 10.85 7.40 -10.80
N LEU A 150 10.08 6.62 -11.56
CA LEU A 150 9.63 5.28 -11.13
C LEU A 150 10.49 4.14 -11.65
N LYS A 151 11.61 4.42 -12.34
CA LYS A 151 12.47 3.37 -12.91
C LYS A 151 13.00 2.43 -11.82
N GLY A 152 12.63 1.15 -11.86
CA GLY A 152 13.04 0.17 -10.85
C GLY A 152 12.38 0.38 -9.48
N CYS A 153 11.36 1.24 -9.37
CA CYS A 153 10.60 1.46 -8.15
C CYS A 153 9.33 0.61 -8.17
N GLY A 154 9.46 -0.69 -8.46
CA GLY A 154 8.31 -1.58 -8.62
C GLY A 154 7.71 -1.49 -10.03
N ASP A 155 8.47 -1.97 -11.01
CA ASP A 155 8.13 -1.92 -12.45
C ASP A 155 6.83 -2.65 -12.81
N THR A 156 6.30 -3.46 -11.90
CA THR A 156 5.03 -4.20 -12.06
C THR A 156 3.81 -3.46 -11.53
N PHE A 157 3.97 -2.32 -10.84
CA PHE A 157 2.85 -1.59 -10.28
C PHE A 157 2.18 -0.69 -11.32
N ALA A 158 0.85 -0.76 -11.36
CA ALA A 158 0.01 0.13 -12.15
C ALA A 158 -0.30 1.42 -11.38
N VAL A 159 -0.37 1.34 -10.05
CA VAL A 159 -0.80 2.44 -9.17
C VAL A 159 0.23 2.68 -8.08
N PHE A 160 0.58 3.95 -7.86
CA PHE A 160 1.49 4.40 -6.82
C PHE A 160 0.72 5.24 -5.81
N ALA A 161 0.23 4.59 -4.73
CA ALA A 161 -0.71 5.18 -3.79
C ALA A 161 -0.06 6.09 -2.73
N GLN A 162 1.25 5.98 -2.52
CA GLN A 162 2.03 6.90 -1.70
C GLN A 162 3.43 7.07 -2.29
N LEU A 163 3.87 8.32 -2.45
CA LEU A 163 5.15 8.65 -3.08
C LEU A 163 6.16 9.25 -2.10
N ASP A 164 5.69 9.76 -0.96
CA ASP A 164 6.53 10.38 0.05
C ASP A 164 7.34 9.38 0.86
N CYS A 165 8.42 9.87 1.47
CA CYS A 165 9.21 9.11 2.41
C CYS A 165 9.86 9.97 3.48
N GLU A 166 10.20 9.30 4.57
CA GLU A 166 11.04 9.84 5.63
C GLU A 166 12.51 9.72 5.19
N ASN A 167 13.26 10.81 5.33
CA ASN A 167 14.69 10.88 5.03
C ASN A 167 15.44 11.48 6.21
N GLY A 168 15.74 10.65 7.22
CA GLY A 168 16.28 11.10 8.49
C GLY A 168 15.20 11.84 9.30
N ASN A 169 15.41 13.13 9.56
CA ASN A 169 14.46 13.96 10.31
C ASN A 169 13.58 14.85 9.40
N VAL A 170 13.69 14.74 8.08
CA VAL A 170 12.90 15.50 7.12
C VAL A 170 12.09 14.56 6.23
N MET A 171 11.09 15.11 5.58
CA MET A 171 10.34 14.43 4.54
C MET A 171 10.88 14.73 3.16
N TYR A 172 10.69 13.77 2.26
CA TYR A 172 10.73 14.00 0.85
C TYR A 172 9.32 13.83 0.28
N LEU A 173 8.82 14.88 -0.38
CA LEU A 173 7.48 14.99 -0.91
C LEU A 173 7.54 15.19 -2.43
N PRO A 174 7.81 14.14 -3.22
CA PRO A 174 7.95 14.29 -4.67
C PRO A 174 6.66 14.74 -5.36
N GLN A 175 5.49 14.48 -4.75
CA GLN A 175 4.22 15.05 -5.20
C GLN A 175 4.16 16.58 -5.06
N VAL A 176 5.03 17.17 -4.23
CA VAL A 176 5.21 18.62 -4.12
C VAL A 176 6.38 19.09 -4.98
N THR A 177 7.55 18.47 -4.90
CA THR A 177 8.77 19.06 -5.49
C THR A 177 9.05 18.63 -6.93
N GLU A 178 8.47 17.53 -7.41
CA GLU A 178 8.95 16.83 -8.63
C GLU A 178 7.89 16.65 -9.73
N LEU A 179 6.80 17.43 -9.70
CA LEU A 179 5.71 17.31 -10.67
C LEU A 179 6.20 17.37 -12.13
N GLU A 180 7.12 18.28 -12.44
CA GLU A 180 7.69 18.43 -13.78
C GLU A 180 8.53 17.20 -14.20
N ALA A 181 9.19 16.52 -13.25
CA ALA A 181 9.92 15.29 -13.54
C ALA A 181 8.95 14.14 -13.85
N PHE A 182 7.81 14.06 -13.14
CA PHE A 182 6.76 13.10 -13.48
C PHE A 182 6.15 13.38 -14.84
N HIS A 183 5.81 14.64 -15.16
CA HIS A 183 5.27 15.00 -16.48
C HIS A 183 6.22 14.60 -17.61
N ARG A 184 7.50 14.96 -17.48
CA ARG A 184 8.52 14.70 -18.51
C ARG A 184 8.63 13.22 -18.88
N HIS A 185 8.50 12.33 -17.90
CA HIS A 185 8.70 10.90 -18.09
C HIS A 185 7.41 10.08 -18.22
N TYR A 186 6.29 10.61 -17.73
CA TYR A 186 4.98 9.96 -17.76
C TYR A 186 3.88 10.96 -18.17
N PRO A 187 3.96 11.56 -19.38
CA PRO A 187 3.09 12.68 -19.78
C PRO A 187 1.60 12.32 -19.88
N HIS A 188 1.29 11.03 -19.95
CA HIS A 188 -0.08 10.50 -20.00
C HIS A 188 -0.50 9.80 -18.71
N ALA A 189 0.25 9.96 -17.60
CA ALA A 189 -0.12 9.35 -16.33
C ALA A 189 -1.51 9.82 -15.87
N THR A 190 -2.27 8.92 -15.25
CA THR A 190 -3.48 9.29 -14.52
C THR A 190 -3.08 9.83 -13.16
N ILE A 191 -3.64 10.95 -12.75
CA ILE A 191 -3.42 11.57 -11.46
C ILE A 191 -4.67 11.37 -10.62
N ILE A 192 -4.50 10.82 -9.42
CA ILE A 192 -5.53 10.87 -8.38
C ILE A 192 -5.17 12.02 -7.44
N LEU A 193 -6.08 13.00 -7.33
CA LEU A 193 -6.03 14.01 -6.28
C LEU A 193 -7.01 13.63 -5.18
N ASN A 194 -6.49 12.91 -4.20
CA ASN A 194 -7.24 12.52 -3.01
C ASN A 194 -7.20 13.63 -1.97
N THR A 195 -8.39 14.04 -1.53
CA THR A 195 -8.60 15.18 -0.63
C THR A 195 -9.47 14.79 0.55
N ARG A 196 -9.58 15.73 1.50
CA ARG A 196 -10.41 15.73 2.71
C ARG A 196 -10.46 17.18 3.23
N SER A 197 -11.27 17.49 4.24
CA SER A 197 -11.28 18.87 4.78
C SER A 197 -9.88 19.27 5.30
N PRO A 198 -9.45 20.54 5.10
CA PRO A 198 -8.15 21.01 5.60
C PRO A 198 -7.97 20.79 7.10
N GLU A 199 -9.01 20.99 7.89
CA GLU A 199 -9.03 20.80 9.35
C GLU A 199 -8.84 19.33 9.71
N ALA A 200 -9.55 18.42 9.03
CA ALA A 200 -9.43 16.99 9.29
C ALA A 200 -8.06 16.44 8.84
N TRP A 201 -7.48 17.01 7.78
CA TRP A 201 -6.12 16.69 7.34
C TRP A 201 -5.08 17.19 8.35
N GLU A 202 -5.13 18.46 8.73
CA GLU A 202 -4.22 19.05 9.72
C GLU A 202 -4.28 18.29 11.04
N HIS A 203 -5.49 18.04 11.56
CA HIS A 203 -5.68 17.24 12.76
C HIS A 203 -5.02 15.85 12.65
N SER A 204 -5.03 15.26 11.45
CA SER A 204 -4.37 13.98 11.21
C SER A 204 -2.84 14.09 11.18
N ILE A 205 -2.28 15.18 10.67
CA ILE A 205 -0.83 15.46 10.68
C ILE A 205 -0.35 15.66 12.12
N VAL A 206 -0.96 16.58 12.86
CA VAL A 206 -0.48 16.99 14.19
C VAL A 206 -0.53 15.87 15.22
N ASN A 207 -1.46 14.92 15.05
CA ASN A 207 -1.60 13.77 15.93
C ASN A 207 -0.81 12.53 15.47
N TRP A 208 -0.05 12.61 14.37
CA TRP A 208 0.67 11.45 13.83
C TRP A 208 2.17 11.44 14.20
N PHE A 209 2.52 10.65 15.21
CA PHE A 209 3.90 10.31 15.60
C PHE A 209 4.89 11.49 15.43
N ARG A 210 5.90 11.36 14.57
CA ARG A 210 6.90 12.41 14.30
C ARG A 210 6.58 13.25 13.06
N LEU A 211 5.45 13.02 12.40
CA LEU A 211 5.08 13.72 11.17
C LEU A 211 5.02 15.23 11.32
N PRO A 212 4.45 15.84 12.38
CA PRO A 212 4.43 17.30 12.48
C PRO A 212 5.86 17.87 12.64
N LEU A 213 6.75 17.17 13.36
CA LEU A 213 8.14 17.55 13.47
C LEU A 213 8.88 17.39 12.12
N MET A 214 8.72 16.26 11.44
CA MET A 214 9.42 16.02 10.18
C MET A 214 8.97 17.00 9.12
N MET A 215 7.68 17.27 9.04
CA MET A 215 7.14 18.29 8.15
C MET A 215 7.70 19.66 8.50
N CYS A 216 7.73 20.06 9.79
CA CYS A 216 8.37 21.31 10.21
C CYS A 216 9.85 21.44 9.82
N LEU A 217 10.62 20.37 9.96
CA LEU A 217 12.04 20.35 9.60
C LEU A 217 12.27 20.29 8.08
N THR A 218 11.23 19.98 7.30
CA THR A 218 11.33 19.89 5.85
C THR A 218 11.29 21.28 5.25
N ASN A 219 12.42 21.74 4.71
CA ASN A 219 12.43 22.96 3.92
C ASN A 219 11.90 22.68 2.52
N LEU A 220 10.62 22.99 2.27
CA LEU A 220 10.05 22.93 0.93
C LEU A 220 10.53 24.12 0.09
N PRO A 221 10.86 23.92 -1.21
CA PRO A 221 11.24 25.01 -2.10
C PRO A 221 10.22 26.15 -2.08
N ASP A 222 10.70 27.38 -2.26
CA ASP A 222 9.95 28.63 -2.45
C ASP A 222 9.13 29.17 -1.26
N HIS A 223 8.79 28.34 -0.26
CA HIS A 223 7.92 28.76 0.85
C HIS A 223 8.39 28.35 2.24
N GLY A 224 9.36 27.42 2.35
CA GLY A 224 9.62 26.75 3.62
C GLY A 224 8.40 25.96 4.10
N TYR A 225 8.48 25.36 5.29
CA TYR A 225 7.32 24.70 5.86
C TYR A 225 6.34 25.71 6.49
N PRO A 226 5.01 25.58 6.28
CA PRO A 226 4.01 26.38 6.97
C PRO A 226 4.14 26.31 8.50
N LYS A 227 4.18 27.47 9.15
CA LYS A 227 4.26 27.56 10.62
C LYS A 227 2.88 27.85 11.21
N GLY A 228 2.41 26.99 12.10
CA GLY A 228 1.09 27.04 12.73
C GLY A 228 -0.01 26.34 11.94
N ILE A 229 -1.07 25.95 12.65
CA ILE A 229 -2.27 25.26 12.11
C ILE A 229 -2.82 25.91 10.84
N LEU A 230 -3.04 27.23 10.83
CA LEU A 230 -3.65 27.91 9.67
C LEU A 230 -2.76 27.86 8.43
N ALA A 231 -1.46 28.09 8.59
CA ALA A 231 -0.52 27.98 7.49
C ALA A 231 -0.46 26.54 6.97
N LEU A 232 -0.60 25.54 7.86
CA LEU A 232 -0.61 24.13 7.47
C LEU A 232 -1.85 23.79 6.64
N GLN A 233 -3.02 24.25 7.07
CA GLN A 233 -4.26 24.13 6.30
C GLN A 233 -4.17 24.87 4.95
N GLU A 234 -3.59 26.07 4.93
CA GLU A 234 -3.37 26.83 3.70
C GLU A 234 -2.41 26.10 2.74
N PHE A 235 -1.32 25.54 3.24
CA PHE A 235 -0.39 24.72 2.46
C PHE A 235 -1.11 23.54 1.80
N TYR A 236 -2.01 22.88 2.52
CA TYR A 236 -2.83 21.80 1.97
C TYR A 236 -3.72 22.29 0.83
N VAL A 237 -4.47 23.38 1.05
CA VAL A 237 -5.35 23.99 0.04
C VAL A 237 -4.54 24.39 -1.20
N ASN A 238 -3.43 25.09 -1.01
CA ASN A 238 -2.53 25.55 -2.08
C ASN A 238 -1.93 24.37 -2.85
N HIS A 239 -1.56 23.28 -2.18
CA HIS A 239 -1.11 22.06 -2.85
C HIS A 239 -2.20 21.47 -3.73
N THR A 240 -3.43 21.31 -3.22
CA THR A 240 -4.53 20.76 -4.05
C THR A 240 -4.83 21.65 -5.24
N LYS A 241 -4.80 22.98 -5.07
CA LYS A 241 -4.94 23.94 -6.18
C LYS A 241 -3.83 23.77 -7.20
N ARG A 242 -2.58 23.66 -6.75
CA ARG A 242 -1.41 23.49 -7.63
C ARG A 242 -1.47 22.21 -8.45
N ILE A 243 -2.00 21.11 -7.92
CA ILE A 243 -2.22 19.88 -8.70
C ILE A 243 -3.27 20.10 -9.80
N ARG A 244 -4.37 20.80 -9.51
CA ARG A 244 -5.38 21.16 -10.53
C ARG A 244 -4.80 22.07 -11.62
N ASP A 245 -4.04 23.10 -11.21
CA ASP A 245 -3.36 24.01 -12.13
C ASP A 245 -2.35 23.24 -13.01
N PHE A 246 -1.64 22.26 -12.44
CA PHE A 246 -0.68 21.42 -13.15
C PHE A 246 -1.35 20.55 -14.22
N VAL A 247 -2.49 19.90 -13.93
CA VAL A 247 -3.23 19.13 -14.94
C VAL A 247 -3.83 20.05 -16.01
N THR A 248 -4.27 21.26 -15.63
CA THR A 248 -4.74 22.26 -16.59
C THR A 248 -3.62 22.69 -17.55
N LYS A 249 -2.40 22.86 -17.03
CA LYS A 249 -1.19 23.17 -17.82
C LYS A 249 -0.80 22.00 -18.74
N TYR A 250 -1.00 20.76 -18.29
CA TYR A 250 -0.61 19.55 -19.00
C TYR A 250 -1.82 18.62 -19.23
N PRO A 251 -2.71 18.95 -20.20
CA PRO A 251 -3.98 18.26 -20.41
C PRO A 251 -3.83 16.82 -20.94
N SER A 252 -2.59 16.37 -21.22
CA SER A 252 -2.30 14.97 -21.54
C SER A 252 -2.49 14.04 -20.34
N HIS A 253 -2.47 14.58 -19.12
CA HIS A 253 -2.82 13.85 -17.91
C HIS A 253 -4.34 13.70 -17.76
N THR A 254 -4.77 12.57 -17.21
CA THR A 254 -6.15 12.40 -16.72
C THR A 254 -6.20 12.72 -15.23
N LEU A 255 -7.15 13.53 -14.76
CA LEU A 255 -7.35 13.80 -13.34
C LEU A 255 -8.60 13.09 -12.82
N VAL A 256 -8.44 12.33 -11.75
CA VAL A 256 -9.53 11.78 -10.93
C VAL A 256 -9.46 12.43 -9.56
N GLU A 257 -10.40 13.32 -9.26
CA GLU A 257 -10.53 13.93 -7.94
C GLU A 257 -11.45 13.09 -7.05
N VAL A 258 -11.00 12.82 -5.83
CA VAL A 258 -11.83 12.13 -4.83
C VAL A 258 -11.63 12.78 -3.47
N ASN A 259 -12.71 13.23 -2.85
CA ASN A 259 -12.69 13.52 -1.43
C ASN A 259 -13.00 12.22 -0.68
N ILE A 260 -12.07 11.72 0.12
CA ILE A 260 -12.21 10.45 0.84
C ILE A 260 -13.31 10.50 1.90
N GLU A 261 -13.76 11.71 2.28
CA GLU A 261 -14.81 11.96 3.26
C GLU A 261 -16.21 11.97 2.65
N ASP A 262 -16.32 11.98 1.32
CA ASP A 262 -17.61 11.85 0.64
C ASP A 262 -18.17 10.43 0.84
N GLN A 263 -19.50 10.33 0.87
CA GLN A 263 -20.20 9.04 0.95
C GLN A 263 -20.05 8.21 -0.34
N ASP A 264 -19.84 8.87 -1.48
CA ASP A 264 -19.71 8.25 -2.80
C ASP A 264 -18.26 8.11 -3.28
N ALA A 265 -17.26 8.30 -2.40
CA ALA A 265 -15.84 8.24 -2.75
C ALA A 265 -15.44 6.92 -3.43
N GLY A 266 -15.93 5.79 -2.91
CA GLY A 266 -15.67 4.47 -3.50
C GLY A 266 -16.25 4.31 -4.89
N ARG A 267 -17.50 4.77 -5.09
CA ARG A 267 -18.18 4.74 -6.38
C ARG A 267 -17.47 5.64 -7.41
N LYS A 268 -17.05 6.85 -7.03
CA LYS A 268 -16.26 7.74 -7.91
C LYS A 268 -14.98 7.07 -8.42
N LEU A 269 -14.26 6.38 -7.53
CA LEU A 269 -13.07 5.62 -7.92
C LEU A 269 -13.42 4.42 -8.82
N ALA A 270 -14.41 3.63 -8.44
CA ALA A 270 -14.88 2.48 -9.22
C ALA A 270 -15.26 2.87 -10.65
N ASP A 271 -16.12 3.88 -10.81
CA ASP A 271 -16.60 4.37 -12.11
C ASP A 271 -15.47 4.93 -12.98
N SER A 272 -14.51 5.64 -12.35
CA SER A 272 -13.37 6.24 -13.05
C SER A 272 -12.45 5.17 -13.63
N PHE A 273 -12.15 4.12 -12.85
CA PHE A 273 -11.17 3.11 -13.21
C PHE A 273 -11.76 1.85 -13.84
N GLY A 274 -13.09 1.71 -13.86
CA GLY A 274 -13.78 0.51 -14.33
C GLY A 274 -13.65 -0.66 -13.36
N LEU A 275 -13.74 -0.37 -12.06
CA LEU A 275 -13.60 -1.32 -10.95
C LEU A 275 -14.93 -1.46 -10.19
N ASP A 276 -14.91 -2.26 -9.13
CA ASP A 276 -16.05 -2.51 -8.25
C ASP A 276 -15.92 -1.68 -6.96
N ASP A 277 -16.99 -1.02 -6.52
CA ASP A 277 -16.97 -0.14 -5.35
C ASP A 277 -16.97 -0.90 -4.01
N ARG A 278 -17.26 -2.21 -4.01
CA ARG A 278 -17.21 -3.09 -2.82
C ARG A 278 -15.82 -3.12 -2.16
N CYS A 279 -14.76 -2.81 -2.90
CA CYS A 279 -13.40 -2.74 -2.39
C CYS A 279 -13.09 -1.44 -1.62
N TRP A 280 -14.01 -0.47 -1.59
CA TRP A 280 -13.78 0.78 -0.89
C TRP A 280 -14.11 0.65 0.60
N THR A 281 -13.14 1.00 1.44
CA THR A 281 -13.33 1.14 2.89
C THR A 281 -12.36 2.21 3.41
N ARG A 282 -12.77 2.93 4.46
CA ARG A 282 -11.90 3.91 5.13
C ARG A 282 -10.95 3.21 6.08
N TYR A 283 -9.66 3.25 5.78
CA TYR A 283 -8.61 2.72 6.63
C TYR A 283 -7.76 3.84 7.24
N ASN A 284 -7.04 3.52 8.32
CA ASN A 284 -6.19 4.47 9.03
C ASN A 284 -6.92 5.73 9.52
N SER A 285 -8.22 5.59 9.85
CA SER A 285 -8.90 6.54 10.74
C SER A 285 -8.14 6.61 12.08
N VAL A 286 -8.27 7.73 12.79
CA VAL A 286 -7.58 7.93 14.07
C VAL A 286 -8.17 6.96 15.11
N GLY A 287 -7.72 5.70 15.09
CA GLY A 287 -7.86 4.72 16.17
C GLY A 287 -6.60 4.75 17.04
N ASP A 288 -6.73 4.32 18.30
CA ASP A 288 -5.86 4.51 19.48
C ASP A 288 -4.35 4.17 19.35
N ARG A 289 -3.64 4.68 18.34
CA ARG A 289 -2.18 4.89 18.40
C ARG A 289 -1.86 6.11 19.27
N LYS A 290 -2.51 6.23 20.42
CA LYS A 290 -2.03 7.08 21.52
C LYS A 290 -0.80 6.41 22.09
N ARG A 291 0.36 7.09 22.08
CA ARG A 291 1.41 6.73 23.04
C ARG A 291 2.44 7.84 23.26
N LYS A 292 2.55 8.24 24.53
CA LYS A 292 3.74 8.54 25.38
C LYS A 292 4.89 9.42 24.86
N ALA A 293 5.02 9.69 23.56
CA ALA A 293 6.13 10.45 22.96
C ALA A 293 5.87 11.96 22.85
N ILE A 294 4.66 12.43 23.22
CA ILE A 294 4.21 13.80 22.99
C ILE A 294 5.07 14.84 23.76
N LYS A 295 5.44 14.58 25.02
CA LYS A 295 6.24 15.55 25.81
C LYS A 295 7.63 15.82 25.22
N ASN A 296 8.30 14.79 24.72
CA ASN A 296 9.61 14.96 24.06
C ASN A 296 9.46 15.60 22.69
N LEU A 297 8.37 15.28 21.97
CA LEU A 297 8.07 15.90 20.68
C LEU A 297 7.81 17.40 20.83
N GLU A 298 6.95 17.82 21.76
CA GLU A 298 6.67 19.23 22.04
C GLU A 298 7.93 20.03 22.38
N ARG A 299 8.83 19.45 23.19
CA ARG A 299 10.12 20.08 23.51
C ARG A 299 10.98 20.26 22.26
N VAL A 300 11.13 19.22 21.44
CA VAL A 300 11.93 19.28 20.21
C VAL A 300 11.30 20.26 19.20
N MET A 301 9.97 20.30 19.10
CA MET A 301 9.25 21.25 18.24
C MET A 301 9.51 22.70 18.68
N LYS A 302 9.42 23.01 19.98
CA LYS A 302 9.77 24.34 20.52
C LYS A 302 11.22 24.73 20.22
N MET A 303 12.18 23.80 20.38
CA MET A 303 13.60 24.07 20.10
C MET A 303 13.87 24.38 18.61
N ASN A 304 13.06 23.86 17.69
CA ASN A 304 13.20 24.07 16.26
C ASN A 304 12.29 25.20 15.72
N ASN A 305 11.67 25.99 16.62
CA ASN A 305 10.72 27.05 16.26
C ASN A 305 9.55 26.53 15.38
N CYS A 306 9.11 25.30 15.67
CA CYS A 306 7.92 24.69 15.10
C CYS A 306 6.72 25.05 15.97
N THR A 307 5.81 25.86 15.46
CA THR A 307 4.48 26.06 16.06
C THR A 307 3.47 25.15 15.37
N ILE A 308 2.77 24.34 16.17
CA ILE A 308 1.46 23.76 15.80
C ILE A 308 0.43 24.77 16.26
#